data_AF-A0A2V0NWE7-F1
#
_entry.id   AF-A0A2V0NWE7-F1
#
_cell.length_a   1.000
_cell.length_b   1.000
_cell.length_c   1.000
_cell.angle_alpha   90.00
_cell.angle_beta   90.00
_cell.angle_gamma   90.00
#
_symmetry.space_group_name_H-M   'P 1'
#
loop_
_entity.id
_entity.type
_entity.pdbx_description
1 polymer ?
#
loop_
_entity_poly.entity_id
_entity_poly.type
_entity_poly.pdbx_seq_one_letter_code
_entity_poly.pdbx_strand_id
1 'polypeptide(L)'
;MATAYAQPLDMGSLREYVTGQSRMQAAADSTVLLHITHNHLKARFPEIRLDMHMTIGAVRAKVTTHTGTSADSMVLQLKDESGRLVATLDDDSRKLGFYSPRNGWSLHVIDTDGTSLSAQGWLEDVSKVQKYEISDEDYERRENTYRKYKAAKVAADPGWTLEKELAIRAGREYVPPATKPVADDDFGEQEAAAIDLGARCVVDPGERRGEVKFLGRVEGLAAGYWVGVALDEPAGKNDGSVKGRAFFSCAPGHGVFVRPDRVTPGDYPPVDDFSDLGSDDEI
;
A
#
# COMPACT_ATOMS: atom_id res chain seq x y z
N MET A 1 39.30 23.59 -38.58
CA MET A 1 37.96 23.63 -39.19
C MET A 1 36.98 23.07 -38.18
N ALA A 2 36.20 23.93 -37.54
CA ALA A 2 35.17 23.53 -36.58
C ALA A 2 33.81 23.92 -37.18
N THR A 3 32.89 22.96 -37.28
CA THR A 3 31.48 23.26 -37.55
C THR A 3 30.63 22.30 -36.74
N ALA A 4 30.27 22.75 -35.55
CA ALA A 4 29.20 22.17 -34.76
C ALA A 4 27.87 22.72 -35.32
N TYR A 5 27.04 21.85 -35.90
CA TYR A 5 25.64 22.17 -36.17
C TYR A 5 24.81 21.66 -34.98
N ALA A 6 24.62 22.51 -33.98
CA ALA A 6 23.52 22.36 -33.05
C ALA A 6 22.23 22.69 -33.80
N GLN A 7 21.35 21.71 -33.96
CA GLN A 7 20.00 21.93 -34.50
C GLN A 7 19.25 22.89 -33.58
N PRO A 8 18.50 23.88 -34.11
CA PRO A 8 17.71 24.77 -33.27
C PRO A 8 16.63 23.96 -32.56
N LEU A 9 16.59 24.05 -31.23
CA LEU A 9 15.48 23.53 -30.44
C LEU A 9 14.19 24.18 -30.95
N ASP A 10 13.24 23.37 -31.42
CA ASP A 10 11.94 23.84 -31.85
C ASP A 10 11.20 24.47 -30.66
N MET A 11 11.05 25.79 -30.72
CA MET A 11 10.41 26.59 -29.68
C MET A 11 8.90 26.34 -29.58
N GLY A 12 8.28 25.72 -30.60
CA GLY A 12 6.90 25.24 -30.57
C GLY A 12 6.73 24.06 -29.61
N SER A 13 7.55 23.02 -29.80
CA SER A 13 7.63 21.85 -28.92
C SER A 13 7.91 22.21 -27.44
N LEU A 14 8.76 23.22 -27.20
CA LEU A 14 9.06 23.70 -25.84
C LEU A 14 7.86 24.41 -25.20
N ARG A 15 7.08 25.14 -25.99
CA ARG A 15 5.91 25.88 -25.51
C ARG A 15 4.79 24.93 -25.10
N GLU A 16 4.50 23.91 -25.89
CA GLU A 16 3.48 22.89 -25.58
C GLU A 16 3.84 22.07 -24.33
N TYR A 17 5.13 21.75 -24.13
CA TYR A 17 5.62 21.14 -22.90
C TYR A 17 5.37 21.98 -21.64
N VAL A 18 5.46 23.32 -21.75
CA VAL A 18 5.27 24.23 -20.62
C VAL A 18 3.78 24.53 -20.37
N THR A 19 2.94 24.49 -21.40
CA THR A 19 1.52 24.90 -21.31
C THR A 19 0.50 23.77 -21.19
N GLY A 20 0.91 22.50 -21.30
CA GLY A 20 0.00 21.35 -21.20
C GLY A 20 -0.68 21.24 -19.82
N GLN A 21 -2.01 21.15 -19.81
CA GLN A 21 -2.82 21.09 -18.57
C GLN A 21 -2.78 19.71 -17.87
N SER A 22 -2.18 18.70 -18.51
CA SER A 22 -1.95 17.35 -17.98
C SER A 22 -0.61 16.79 -18.48
N ARG A 23 -0.04 15.80 -17.76
CA ARG A 23 1.18 15.07 -18.18
C ARG A 23 1.08 14.47 -19.58
N MET A 24 -0.14 14.19 -20.08
CA MET A 24 -0.43 13.69 -21.42
C MET A 24 -0.49 14.79 -22.49
N GLN A 25 -0.73 16.05 -22.12
CA GLN A 25 -0.86 17.19 -23.03
C GLN A 25 0.43 18.01 -23.12
N ALA A 26 1.35 17.84 -22.17
CA ALA A 26 2.69 18.44 -22.16
C ALA A 26 3.74 17.49 -22.79
N ALA A 27 3.53 17.10 -24.05
CA ALA A 27 4.44 16.21 -24.77
C ALA A 27 4.74 16.84 -26.14
N ALA A 28 6.02 16.99 -26.48
CA ALA A 28 6.43 17.40 -27.82
C ALA A 28 5.88 16.39 -28.85
N ASP A 29 5.59 16.81 -30.09
CA ASP A 29 5.06 15.96 -31.17
C ASP A 29 5.84 14.65 -31.37
N SER A 30 7.14 14.64 -31.06
CA SER A 30 8.01 13.47 -31.14
C SER A 30 7.87 12.48 -29.98
N THR A 31 7.09 12.78 -28.95
CA THR A 31 7.05 12.01 -27.70
C THR A 31 5.86 11.06 -27.65
N VAL A 32 6.12 9.83 -27.20
CA VAL A 32 5.10 8.81 -26.94
C VAL A 32 5.14 8.39 -25.47
N LEU A 33 3.97 8.11 -24.90
CA LEU A 33 3.78 7.59 -23.54
C LEU A 33 3.51 6.09 -23.59
N LEU A 34 4.49 5.29 -23.16
CA LEU A 34 4.38 3.83 -23.13
C LEU A 34 4.38 3.29 -21.70
N HIS A 35 3.65 2.19 -21.47
CA HIS A 35 3.74 1.43 -20.23
C HIS A 35 4.87 0.40 -20.34
N ILE A 36 5.84 0.43 -19.42
CA ILE A 36 6.85 -0.63 -19.36
C ILE A 36 6.30 -1.77 -18.50
N THR A 37 6.37 -2.98 -19.05
CA THR A 37 6.00 -4.23 -18.36
C THR A 37 7.15 -5.23 -18.47
N HIS A 38 7.20 -6.24 -17.60
CA HIS A 38 8.31 -7.18 -17.53
C HIS A 38 7.79 -8.62 -17.38
N ASN A 39 8.53 -9.62 -17.88
CA ASN A 39 8.17 -11.04 -17.75
C ASN A 39 8.34 -11.58 -16.31
N HIS A 40 9.31 -11.06 -15.55
CA HIS A 40 9.58 -11.50 -14.17
C HIS A 40 9.07 -10.56 -13.06
N LEU A 41 8.79 -9.29 -13.36
CA LEU A 41 8.39 -8.31 -12.33
C LEU A 41 6.87 -8.14 -12.35
N LYS A 42 6.27 -8.05 -11.16
CA LYS A 42 4.88 -7.61 -10.98
C LYS A 42 4.76 -6.09 -11.14
N ALA A 43 5.84 -5.36 -10.88
CA ALA A 43 5.90 -3.92 -11.08
C ALA A 43 5.58 -3.53 -12.53
N ARG A 44 4.73 -2.51 -12.67
CA ARG A 44 4.39 -1.89 -13.96
C ARG A 44 4.74 -0.41 -13.87
N PHE A 45 5.37 0.12 -14.91
CA PHE A 45 5.78 1.52 -14.95
C PHE A 45 4.92 2.25 -15.99
N PRO A 46 3.86 2.94 -15.55
CA PRO A 46 2.95 3.58 -16.47
C PRO A 46 3.52 4.90 -17.02
N GLU A 47 3.08 5.25 -18.23
CA GLU A 47 3.29 6.59 -18.83
C GLU A 47 4.76 7.03 -18.93
N ILE A 48 5.64 6.11 -19.29
CA ILE A 48 7.05 6.43 -19.54
C ILE A 48 7.16 7.18 -20.86
N ARG A 49 7.67 8.41 -20.78
CA ARG A 49 7.94 9.27 -21.94
C ARG A 49 9.15 8.76 -22.71
N LEU A 50 8.96 8.43 -23.98
CA LEU A 50 10.03 8.09 -24.91
C LEU A 50 9.92 8.98 -26.14
N ASP A 51 11.07 9.42 -26.67
CA ASP A 51 11.10 10.17 -27.92
C ASP A 51 11.20 9.21 -29.10
N MET A 52 10.37 9.40 -30.12
CA MET A 52 10.28 8.56 -31.32
C MET A 52 11.57 8.58 -32.15
N HIS A 53 12.44 9.57 -31.99
CA HIS A 53 13.74 9.63 -32.65
C HIS A 53 14.85 8.92 -31.89
N MET A 54 14.59 8.44 -30.66
CA MET A 54 15.54 7.58 -29.94
C MET A 54 15.76 6.28 -30.69
N THR A 55 17.01 5.83 -30.74
CA THR A 55 17.35 4.50 -31.23
C THR A 55 16.87 3.44 -30.25
N ILE A 56 16.60 2.22 -30.72
CA ILE A 56 16.19 1.11 -29.83
C ILE A 56 17.26 0.82 -28.78
N GLY A 57 18.56 0.95 -29.10
CA GLY A 57 19.62 0.84 -28.10
C GLY A 57 19.49 1.87 -26.97
N ALA A 58 19.16 3.13 -27.29
CA ALA A 58 18.91 4.17 -26.29
C ALA A 58 17.62 3.91 -25.49
N VAL A 59 16.59 3.34 -26.13
CA VAL A 59 15.37 2.89 -25.44
C VAL A 59 15.70 1.78 -24.45
N ARG A 60 16.47 0.75 -24.83
CA ARG A 60 16.90 -0.33 -23.92
C ARG A 60 17.64 0.24 -22.71
N ALA A 61 18.61 1.12 -22.92
CA ALA A 61 19.37 1.76 -21.84
C ALA A 61 18.46 2.50 -20.83
N LYS A 62 17.42 3.19 -21.33
CA LYS A 62 16.44 3.85 -20.47
C LYS A 62 15.54 2.85 -19.74
N VAL A 63 15.07 1.81 -20.42
CA VAL A 63 14.26 0.74 -19.83
C VAL A 63 15.04 0.00 -18.72
N THR A 64 16.36 -0.19 -18.88
CA THR A 64 17.24 -0.78 -17.86
C THR A 64 17.16 -0.03 -16.53
N THR A 65 17.05 1.30 -16.55
CA THR A 65 16.93 2.08 -15.30
C THR A 65 15.62 1.87 -14.54
N HIS A 66 14.60 1.31 -15.22
CA HIS A 66 13.31 0.98 -14.62
C HIS A 66 13.25 -0.50 -14.20
N THR A 67 13.72 -1.42 -15.04
CA THR A 67 13.55 -2.86 -14.80
C THR A 67 14.77 -3.55 -14.20
N GLY A 68 15.95 -2.93 -14.25
CA GLY A 68 17.21 -3.52 -13.83
C GLY A 68 17.80 -4.56 -14.80
N THR A 69 17.09 -4.90 -15.88
CA THR A 69 17.55 -5.81 -16.93
C THR A 69 18.65 -5.16 -17.76
N SER A 70 19.79 -5.82 -17.93
CA SER A 70 20.84 -5.34 -18.84
C SER A 70 20.33 -5.22 -20.28
N ALA A 71 20.77 -4.19 -21.01
CA ALA A 71 20.37 -3.98 -22.40
C ALA A 71 20.70 -5.18 -23.32
N ASP A 72 21.79 -5.91 -23.03
CA ASP A 72 22.24 -7.07 -23.81
C ASP A 72 21.37 -8.32 -23.60
N SER A 73 20.72 -8.42 -22.43
CA SER A 73 19.84 -9.52 -22.05
C SER A 73 18.37 -9.13 -22.10
N MET A 74 18.04 -8.07 -22.86
CA MET A 74 16.73 -7.46 -22.92
C MET A 74 16.14 -7.57 -24.32
N VAL A 75 15.07 -8.35 -24.46
CA VAL A 75 14.23 -8.33 -25.66
C VAL A 75 13.03 -7.42 -25.42
N LEU A 76 12.86 -6.43 -26.29
CA LEU A 76 11.75 -5.48 -26.24
C LEU A 76 10.65 -5.87 -27.24
N GLN A 77 9.43 -5.99 -26.73
CA GLN A 77 8.22 -6.23 -27.52
C GLN A 77 7.27 -5.06 -27.38
N LEU A 78 6.86 -4.46 -28.51
CA LEU A 78 5.81 -3.47 -28.55
C LEU A 78 4.46 -4.19 -28.65
N LYS A 79 3.55 -3.90 -27.71
CA LYS A 79 2.20 -4.45 -27.64
C LYS A 79 1.18 -3.32 -27.65
N ASP A 80 0.05 -3.54 -28.32
CA ASP A 80 -1.05 -2.58 -28.36
C ASP A 80 -1.85 -2.55 -27.03
N GLU A 81 -2.91 -1.74 -27.00
CA GLU A 81 -3.83 -1.61 -25.85
C GLU A 81 -4.50 -2.93 -25.45
N SER A 82 -4.70 -3.84 -26.41
CA SER A 82 -5.29 -5.18 -26.16
C SER A 82 -4.25 -6.20 -25.69
N GLY A 83 -2.97 -5.82 -25.65
CA GLY A 83 -1.85 -6.69 -25.31
C GLY A 83 -1.35 -7.54 -26.48
N ARG A 84 -1.83 -7.31 -27.71
CA ARG A 84 -1.37 -8.02 -28.90
C ARG A 84 0.01 -7.54 -29.30
N LEU A 85 0.89 -8.47 -29.65
CA LEU A 85 2.22 -8.16 -30.17
C LEU A 85 2.13 -7.45 -31.51
N VAL A 86 2.67 -6.24 -31.57
CA VAL A 86 2.77 -5.41 -32.79
C VAL A 86 4.13 -5.60 -33.45
N ALA A 87 5.21 -5.52 -32.66
CA ALA A 87 6.57 -5.65 -33.16
C ALA A 87 7.55 -6.14 -32.09
N THR A 88 8.60 -6.82 -32.53
CA THR A 88 9.80 -7.06 -31.72
C THR A 88 10.86 -6.04 -32.14
N LEU A 89 11.44 -5.36 -31.16
CA LEU A 89 12.44 -4.31 -31.37
C LEU A 89 13.83 -4.96 -31.30
N ASP A 90 14.27 -5.52 -32.40
CA ASP A 90 15.50 -6.33 -32.53
C ASP A 90 16.71 -5.55 -33.07
N ASP A 91 16.48 -4.44 -33.77
CA ASP A 91 17.52 -3.59 -34.36
C ASP A 91 17.79 -2.33 -33.54
N ASP A 92 18.94 -2.31 -32.85
CA ASP A 92 19.39 -1.23 -31.97
C ASP A 92 19.63 0.11 -32.67
N SER A 93 19.92 0.10 -33.97
CA SER A 93 20.15 1.31 -34.75
C SER A 93 18.86 1.99 -35.18
N ARG A 94 17.75 1.23 -35.20
CA ARG A 94 16.45 1.71 -35.66
C ARG A 94 15.84 2.68 -34.67
N LYS A 95 15.12 3.68 -35.16
CA LYS A 95 14.40 4.65 -34.33
C LYS A 95 13.09 4.05 -33.81
N LEU A 96 12.69 4.40 -32.60
CA LEU A 96 11.44 3.95 -32.00
C LEU A 96 10.22 4.27 -32.87
N GLY A 97 10.19 5.44 -33.50
CA GLY A 97 9.12 5.90 -34.39
C GLY A 97 8.92 5.02 -35.63
N PHE A 98 9.92 4.23 -36.04
CA PHE A 98 9.76 3.27 -37.14
C PHE A 98 8.62 2.27 -36.87
N TYR A 99 8.44 1.90 -35.59
CA TYR A 99 7.42 0.93 -35.16
C TYR A 99 6.05 1.58 -34.94
N SER A 100 5.91 2.89 -35.20
CA SER A 100 4.67 3.65 -35.04
C SER A 100 3.95 3.42 -33.70
N PRO A 101 4.65 3.52 -32.54
CA PRO A 101 4.03 3.31 -31.25
C PRO A 101 2.97 4.38 -30.96
N ARG A 102 1.93 4.03 -30.20
CA ARG A 102 0.89 4.97 -29.75
C ARG A 102 0.89 5.12 -28.24
N ASN A 103 0.36 6.24 -27.77
CA ASN A 103 0.16 6.47 -26.36
C ASN A 103 -0.70 5.36 -25.73
N GLY A 104 -0.34 4.91 -24.54
CA GLY A 104 -1.04 3.84 -23.82
C GLY A 104 -0.65 2.43 -24.27
N TRP A 105 0.25 2.28 -25.24
CA TRP A 105 0.78 0.97 -25.61
C TRP A 105 1.82 0.47 -24.61
N SER A 106 2.07 -0.83 -24.64
CA SER A 106 3.00 -1.46 -23.70
C SER A 106 4.31 -1.82 -24.38
N LEU A 107 5.42 -1.40 -23.78
CA LEU A 107 6.76 -1.89 -24.08
C LEU A 107 7.08 -3.02 -23.10
N HIS A 108 6.91 -4.26 -23.56
CA HIS A 108 7.10 -5.46 -22.77
C HIS A 108 8.54 -5.93 -22.84
N VAL A 109 9.16 -6.04 -21.67
CA VAL A 109 10.52 -6.49 -21.47
C VAL A 109 10.53 -7.99 -21.21
N ILE A 110 11.30 -8.72 -22.01
CA ILE A 110 11.64 -10.11 -21.77
C ILE A 110 13.11 -10.14 -21.37
N ASP A 111 13.35 -10.42 -20.10
CA ASP A 111 14.67 -10.71 -19.56
C ASP A 111 15.08 -12.13 -19.95
N THR A 112 16.16 -12.25 -20.71
CA THR A 112 16.72 -13.53 -21.16
C THR A 112 17.92 -13.99 -20.32
N ASP A 113 18.33 -13.23 -19.31
CA ASP A 113 19.43 -13.62 -18.42
C ASP A 113 18.97 -14.69 -17.43
N GLY A 114 19.51 -15.90 -17.58
CA GLY A 114 19.24 -17.03 -16.69
C GLY A 114 19.78 -16.85 -15.27
N THR A 115 20.64 -15.86 -15.04
CA THR A 115 21.18 -15.50 -13.71
C THR A 115 20.53 -14.24 -13.12
N SER A 116 19.52 -13.69 -13.79
CA SER A 116 18.87 -12.45 -13.37
C SER A 116 18.26 -12.57 -11.97
N LEU A 117 18.57 -11.59 -11.12
CA LEU A 117 17.97 -11.44 -9.79
C LEU A 117 16.44 -11.27 -9.87
N SER A 118 15.93 -10.76 -11.00
CA SER A 118 14.49 -10.60 -11.21
C SER A 118 13.76 -11.93 -11.40
N ALA A 119 14.41 -12.92 -12.04
CA ALA A 119 13.77 -14.18 -12.48
C ALA A 119 13.21 -15.02 -11.34
N GLN A 120 13.79 -14.91 -10.15
CA GLN A 120 13.36 -15.66 -8.98
C GLN A 120 12.58 -14.79 -7.99
N GLY A 121 12.11 -13.61 -8.41
CA GLY A 121 11.31 -12.71 -7.56
C GLY A 121 12.10 -12.11 -6.38
N TRP A 122 13.44 -12.22 -6.34
CA TRP A 122 14.27 -11.69 -5.26
C TRP A 122 14.09 -10.18 -5.07
N LEU A 123 13.84 -9.44 -6.16
CA LEU A 123 13.65 -7.99 -6.12
C LEU A 123 12.29 -7.55 -5.56
N GLU A 124 11.28 -8.43 -5.54
CA GLU A 124 9.91 -8.10 -5.12
C GLU A 124 9.46 -8.89 -3.88
N ASP A 125 10.11 -10.01 -3.60
CA ASP A 125 9.76 -10.90 -2.50
C ASP A 125 10.59 -10.59 -1.24
N VAL A 126 10.01 -9.75 -0.39
CA VAL A 126 10.58 -9.38 0.92
C VAL A 126 10.75 -10.56 1.88
N SER A 127 10.16 -11.73 1.60
CA SER A 127 10.36 -12.94 2.42
C SER A 127 11.72 -13.61 2.16
N LYS A 128 12.30 -13.39 0.98
CA LYS A 128 13.61 -13.95 0.60
C LYS A 128 14.77 -13.18 1.20
N VAL A 129 14.54 -11.92 1.59
CA VAL A 129 15.55 -11.09 2.25
C VAL A 129 15.61 -11.47 3.72
N GLN A 130 16.73 -12.06 4.15
CA GLN A 130 17.00 -12.27 5.57
C GLN A 130 17.08 -10.92 6.27
N LYS A 131 16.06 -10.61 7.06
CA LYS A 131 16.03 -9.38 7.86
C LYS A 131 17.06 -9.51 8.96
N TYR A 132 17.87 -8.46 9.13
CA TYR A 132 18.81 -8.40 10.25
C TYR A 132 18.03 -8.26 11.56
N GLU A 133 18.18 -9.25 12.43
CA GLU A 133 17.71 -9.21 13.81
C GLU A 133 18.93 -9.02 14.72
N ILE A 134 18.94 -7.94 15.48
CA ILE A 134 19.99 -7.68 16.47
C ILE A 134 19.64 -8.43 17.75
N SER A 135 20.60 -9.16 18.32
CA SER A 135 20.42 -9.78 19.63
C SER A 135 20.22 -8.71 20.71
N ASP A 136 19.55 -9.05 21.80
CA ASP A 136 19.36 -8.13 22.91
C ASP A 136 20.71 -7.68 23.50
N GLU A 137 21.67 -8.60 23.63
CA GLU A 137 23.02 -8.31 24.11
C GLU A 137 23.78 -7.34 23.20
N ASP A 138 23.69 -7.53 21.87
CA ASP A 138 24.31 -6.64 20.89
C ASP A 138 23.66 -5.26 20.91
N TYR A 139 22.35 -5.18 21.11
CA TYR A 139 21.62 -3.92 21.24
C TYR A 139 22.03 -3.17 22.52
N GLU A 140 22.18 -3.87 23.63
CA GLU A 140 22.59 -3.30 24.92
C GLU A 140 24.03 -2.78 24.91
N ARG A 141 24.92 -3.43 24.16
CA ARG A 141 26.30 -2.95 23.95
C ARG A 141 26.36 -1.59 23.25
N ARG A 142 25.38 -1.25 22.42
CA ARG A 142 25.38 0.03 21.66
C ARG A 142 25.11 1.23 22.57
N GLU A 143 25.74 2.35 22.24
CA GLU A 143 25.48 3.65 22.87
C GLU A 143 24.35 4.38 22.15
N ASN A 144 23.77 5.41 22.80
CA ASN A 144 22.69 6.23 22.25
C ASN A 144 21.46 5.44 21.75
N THR A 145 21.17 4.31 22.40
CA THR A 145 19.99 3.51 22.05
C THR A 145 18.74 3.98 22.77
N TYR A 146 17.58 3.71 22.17
CA TYR A 146 16.29 4.03 22.77
C TYR A 146 16.09 3.35 24.13
N ARG A 147 16.54 2.10 24.31
CA ARG A 147 16.45 1.40 25.61
C ARG A 147 17.19 2.14 26.71
N LYS A 148 18.43 2.60 26.46
CA LYS A 148 19.22 3.39 27.42
C LYS A 148 18.61 4.77 27.68
N TYR A 149 18.15 5.45 26.64
CA TYR A 149 17.41 6.72 26.77
C TYR A 149 16.16 6.56 27.64
N LYS A 150 15.33 5.57 27.33
CA LYS A 150 14.11 5.23 28.09
C LYS A 150 14.45 4.91 29.54
N ALA A 151 15.46 4.08 29.81
CA ALA A 151 15.87 3.74 31.17
C ALA A 151 16.31 4.98 31.97
N ALA A 152 17.09 5.87 31.36
CA ALA A 152 17.51 7.12 32.00
C ALA A 152 16.32 8.06 32.32
N LYS A 153 15.35 8.16 31.40
CA LYS A 153 14.13 8.95 31.61
C LYS A 153 13.24 8.39 32.71
N VAL A 154 13.01 7.07 32.70
CA VAL A 154 12.22 6.37 33.74
C VAL A 154 12.92 6.44 35.10
N ALA A 155 14.26 6.40 35.14
CA ALA A 155 15.01 6.58 36.38
C ALA A 155 14.88 8.00 36.97
N ALA A 156 14.70 9.02 36.12
CA ALA A 156 14.50 10.40 36.54
C ALA A 156 13.04 10.71 36.92
N ASP A 157 12.07 10.21 36.16
CA ASP A 157 10.63 10.31 36.43
C ASP A 157 10.01 8.91 36.27
N PRO A 158 9.69 8.20 37.38
CA PRO A 158 9.06 6.89 37.33
C PRO A 158 7.71 6.86 36.60
N GLY A 159 7.05 8.01 36.46
CA GLY A 159 5.83 8.19 35.67
C GLY A 159 6.07 8.68 34.25
N TRP A 160 7.31 8.62 33.75
CA TRP A 160 7.65 9.02 32.39
C TRP A 160 7.14 7.99 31.38
N THR A 161 6.47 8.48 30.33
CA THR A 161 6.13 7.71 29.13
C THR A 161 6.53 8.51 27.90
N LEU A 162 6.86 7.81 26.81
CA LEU A 162 7.19 8.47 25.53
C LEU A 162 6.02 9.33 25.04
N GLU A 163 4.79 8.85 25.22
CA GLU A 163 3.55 9.56 24.86
C GLU A 163 3.40 10.88 25.62
N LYS A 164 3.69 10.89 26.93
CA LYS A 164 3.72 12.08 27.77
C LYS A 164 4.75 13.09 27.27
N GLU A 165 5.97 12.64 26.96
CA GLU A 165 7.02 13.52 26.44
C GLU A 165 6.68 14.10 25.05
N LEU A 166 6.10 13.29 24.17
CA LEU A 166 5.65 13.76 22.85
C LEU A 166 4.47 14.73 22.92
N ALA A 167 3.52 14.52 23.85
CA ALA A 167 2.42 15.45 24.09
C ALA A 167 2.95 16.81 24.58
N ILE A 168 3.82 16.80 25.59
CA ILE A 168 4.46 18.01 26.13
C ILE A 168 5.25 18.73 25.03
N ARG A 169 6.05 18.00 24.24
CA ARG A 169 6.83 18.58 23.13
C ARG A 169 5.95 19.20 22.03
N ALA A 170 4.77 18.63 21.82
CA ALA A 170 3.76 19.15 20.89
C ALA A 170 2.92 20.31 21.49
N GLY A 171 3.22 20.77 22.71
CA GLY A 171 2.44 21.81 23.39
C GLY A 171 1.03 21.36 23.78
N ARG A 172 0.79 20.04 23.88
CA ARG A 172 -0.49 19.45 24.26
C ARG A 172 -0.42 18.96 25.71
N GLU A 173 -1.52 19.13 26.44
CA GLU A 173 -1.66 18.51 27.75
C GLU A 173 -1.72 16.99 27.58
N TYR A 174 -0.87 16.27 28.30
CA TYR A 174 -0.93 14.82 28.33
C TYR A 174 -2.09 14.40 29.20
N VAL A 175 -3.19 13.98 28.56
CA VAL A 175 -4.24 13.22 29.23
C VAL A 175 -3.80 11.76 29.21
N PRO A 176 -3.52 11.14 30.37
CA PRO A 176 -3.23 9.71 30.42
C PRO A 176 -4.39 8.99 29.72
N PRO A 177 -4.12 8.03 28.81
CA PRO A 177 -5.18 7.18 28.32
C PRO A 177 -5.85 6.61 29.56
N ALA A 178 -7.18 6.75 29.66
CA ALA A 178 -7.92 6.24 30.79
C ALA A 178 -7.48 4.78 30.99
N THR A 179 -6.73 4.53 32.06
CA THR A 179 -6.49 3.18 32.52
C THR A 179 -7.85 2.67 32.89
N LYS A 180 -8.56 2.08 31.92
CA LYS A 180 -9.79 1.37 32.21
C LYS A 180 -9.36 0.34 33.24
N PRO A 181 -9.84 0.42 34.49
CA PRO A 181 -9.51 -0.55 35.50
C PRO A 181 -10.28 -1.80 35.12
N VAL A 182 -9.76 -2.54 34.15
CA VAL A 182 -10.25 -3.87 33.86
C VAL A 182 -9.47 -4.83 34.75
N ALA A 183 -9.63 -4.64 36.06
CA ALA A 183 -9.00 -5.45 37.08
C ALA A 183 -9.86 -6.68 37.43
N ASP A 184 -11.17 -6.60 37.19
CA ASP A 184 -12.13 -7.65 37.52
C ASP A 184 -12.68 -8.35 36.27
N ASP A 185 -12.89 -9.66 36.40
CA ASP A 185 -13.44 -10.52 35.35
C ASP A 185 -14.91 -10.20 35.00
N ASP A 186 -15.60 -9.46 35.87
CA ASP A 186 -17.00 -9.04 35.70
C ASP A 186 -17.15 -7.63 35.09
N PHE A 187 -16.03 -6.96 34.79
CA PHE A 187 -16.06 -5.64 34.17
C PHE A 187 -16.78 -5.67 32.81
N GLY A 188 -17.84 -4.87 32.66
CA GLY A 188 -18.63 -4.79 31.43
C GLY A 188 -19.76 -5.81 31.32
N GLU A 189 -20.05 -6.57 32.38
CA GLU A 189 -21.13 -7.58 32.37
C GLU A 189 -22.52 -6.96 32.16
N GLN A 190 -22.82 -5.85 32.84
CA GLN A 190 -24.14 -5.20 32.75
C GLN A 190 -24.37 -4.61 31.37
N GLU A 191 -23.34 -3.96 30.81
CA GLU A 191 -23.39 -3.41 29.46
C GLU A 191 -23.44 -4.52 28.41
N ALA A 192 -22.73 -5.63 28.60
CA ALA A 192 -22.83 -6.80 27.73
C ALA A 192 -24.23 -7.43 27.81
N ALA A 193 -24.84 -7.48 29.00
CA ALA A 193 -26.20 -8.01 29.20
C ALA A 193 -27.29 -7.12 28.60
N ALA A 194 -27.01 -5.83 28.35
CA ALA A 194 -27.90 -4.92 27.66
C ALA A 194 -27.85 -5.06 26.12
N ILE A 195 -26.90 -5.86 25.59
CA ILE A 195 -26.73 -6.10 24.16
C ILE A 195 -27.28 -7.49 23.84
N ASP A 196 -28.12 -7.60 22.82
CA ASP A 196 -28.64 -8.88 22.36
C ASP A 196 -27.68 -9.55 21.36
N LEU A 197 -27.50 -10.86 21.49
CA LEU A 197 -26.84 -11.67 20.46
C LEU A 197 -27.64 -11.61 19.14
N GLY A 198 -26.95 -11.34 18.04
CA GLY A 198 -27.55 -11.15 16.72
C GLY A 198 -28.05 -9.72 16.46
N ALA A 199 -27.96 -8.81 17.43
CA ALA A 199 -28.34 -7.42 17.23
C ALA A 199 -27.43 -6.74 16.20
N ARG A 200 -28.02 -5.89 15.38
CA ARG A 200 -27.28 -4.94 14.53
C ARG A 200 -26.70 -3.85 15.42
N CYS A 201 -25.46 -3.49 15.13
CA CYS A 201 -24.73 -2.54 15.96
C CYS A 201 -23.73 -1.74 15.13
N VAL A 202 -23.32 -0.62 15.72
CA VAL A 202 -22.21 0.19 15.25
C VAL A 202 -21.08 0.16 16.28
N VAL A 203 -19.84 0.06 15.80
CA VAL A 203 -18.64 -0.13 16.61
C VAL A 203 -17.70 1.07 16.51
N ASP A 204 -17.31 1.61 17.68
CA ASP A 204 -16.33 2.68 17.78
C ASP A 204 -14.88 2.18 17.96
N PRO A 205 -13.87 2.88 17.40
CA PRO A 205 -13.98 4.05 16.53
C PRO A 205 -14.33 3.69 15.08
N GLY A 206 -14.84 4.68 14.35
CA GLY A 206 -15.02 4.64 12.89
C GLY A 206 -16.39 4.19 12.42
N GLU A 207 -17.41 4.22 13.29
CA GLU A 207 -18.82 3.94 12.94
C GLU A 207 -19.03 2.67 12.11
N ARG A 208 -18.24 1.61 12.39
CA ARG A 208 -18.24 0.37 11.62
C ARG A 208 -19.45 -0.47 11.97
N ARG A 209 -20.28 -0.78 10.98
CA ARG A 209 -21.51 -1.56 11.15
C ARG A 209 -21.25 -3.06 11.13
N GLY A 210 -22.06 -3.79 11.89
CA GLY A 210 -22.00 -5.24 11.91
C GLY A 210 -23.06 -5.86 12.79
N GLU A 211 -22.90 -7.16 13.01
CA GLU A 211 -23.80 -7.98 13.81
C GLU A 211 -23.05 -8.55 15.02
N VAL A 212 -23.66 -8.47 16.20
CA VAL A 212 -23.12 -9.06 17.43
C VAL A 212 -23.20 -10.58 17.33
N LYS A 213 -22.04 -11.26 17.35
CA LYS A 213 -21.96 -12.73 17.28
C LYS A 213 -21.49 -13.38 18.57
N PHE A 214 -20.91 -12.61 19.49
CA PHE A 214 -20.38 -13.13 20.75
C PHE A 214 -20.50 -12.11 21.88
N LEU A 215 -20.89 -12.57 23.07
CA LEU A 215 -20.92 -11.80 24.31
C LEU A 215 -20.34 -12.66 25.42
N GLY A 216 -19.24 -12.24 26.03
CA GLY A 216 -18.64 -13.00 27.12
C GLY A 216 -17.17 -12.68 27.36
N ARG A 217 -16.56 -13.49 28.23
CA ARG A 217 -15.13 -13.42 28.52
C ARG A 217 -14.33 -14.10 27.42
N VAL A 218 -13.18 -13.53 27.07
CA VAL A 218 -12.32 -14.01 25.98
C VAL A 218 -10.93 -14.32 26.53
N GLU A 219 -10.61 -15.60 26.60
CA GLU A 219 -9.27 -16.04 26.97
C GLU A 219 -8.25 -15.53 25.94
N GLY A 220 -7.20 -14.88 26.44
CA GLY A 220 -6.14 -14.30 25.60
C GLY A 220 -6.27 -12.80 25.36
N LEU A 221 -7.39 -12.19 25.73
CA LEU A 221 -7.56 -10.73 25.89
C LEU A 221 -7.44 -10.32 27.36
N ALA A 222 -7.50 -9.02 27.65
CA ALA A 222 -7.58 -8.51 29.02
C ALA A 222 -8.88 -8.98 29.71
N ALA A 223 -8.90 -9.01 31.05
CA ALA A 223 -10.04 -9.44 31.88
C ALA A 223 -11.36 -8.74 31.51
N GLY A 224 -12.50 -9.17 32.05
CA GLY A 224 -13.81 -8.57 31.78
C GLY A 224 -14.49 -9.06 30.49
N TYR A 225 -15.71 -8.56 30.26
CA TYR A 225 -16.55 -8.93 29.13
C TYR A 225 -16.12 -8.25 27.83
N TRP A 226 -16.32 -8.97 26.73
CA TRP A 226 -16.03 -8.57 25.37
C TRP A 226 -17.23 -8.87 24.48
N VAL A 227 -17.43 -8.01 23.49
CA VAL A 227 -18.41 -8.19 22.42
C VAL A 227 -17.65 -8.53 21.16
N GLY A 228 -17.94 -9.70 20.58
CA GLY A 228 -17.46 -10.09 19.27
C GLY A 228 -18.48 -9.68 18.21
N VAL A 229 -18.07 -8.83 17.28
CA VAL A 229 -18.90 -8.31 16.20
C VAL A 229 -18.35 -8.82 14.86
N ALA A 230 -19.24 -9.36 14.02
CA ALA A 230 -18.97 -9.62 12.61
C ALA A 230 -19.33 -8.37 11.81
N LEU A 231 -18.32 -7.67 11.30
CA LEU A 231 -18.48 -6.45 10.51
C LEU A 231 -18.96 -6.78 9.11
N ASP A 232 -19.74 -5.86 8.53
CA ASP A 232 -20.20 -5.99 7.14
C ASP A 232 -19.02 -5.82 6.17
N GLU A 233 -18.12 -4.88 6.48
CA GLU A 233 -16.91 -4.58 5.72
C GLU A 233 -15.68 -5.29 6.29
N PRO A 234 -14.61 -5.52 5.47
CA PRO A 234 -13.34 -6.10 5.91
C PRO A 234 -12.47 -5.11 6.74
N ALA A 235 -13.09 -4.43 7.70
CA ALA A 235 -12.47 -3.44 8.59
C ALA A 235 -12.19 -4.02 10.01
N GLY A 236 -12.17 -5.34 10.13
CA GLY A 236 -11.91 -6.11 11.33
C GLY A 236 -10.43 -6.45 11.52
N LYS A 237 -10.14 -7.22 12.58
CA LYS A 237 -8.78 -7.63 12.96
C LYS A 237 -8.57 -9.14 12.94
N ASN A 238 -9.66 -9.90 12.92
CA ASN A 238 -9.63 -11.36 13.01
C ASN A 238 -10.78 -11.97 12.19
N ASP A 239 -10.90 -13.29 12.26
CA ASP A 239 -11.93 -14.14 11.64
C ASP A 239 -12.93 -14.69 12.67
N GLY A 240 -12.98 -14.10 13.87
CA GLY A 240 -13.76 -14.59 15.01
C GLY A 240 -12.97 -15.51 15.95
N SER A 241 -11.67 -15.72 15.69
CA SER A 241 -10.75 -16.43 16.58
C SER A 241 -9.75 -15.50 17.30
N VAL A 242 -9.34 -15.88 18.50
CA VAL A 242 -8.25 -15.25 19.27
C VAL A 242 -7.28 -16.32 19.74
N LYS A 243 -5.99 -16.18 19.40
CA LYS A 243 -4.91 -17.12 19.78
C LYS A 243 -5.24 -18.60 19.48
N GLY A 244 -5.94 -18.85 18.37
CA GLY A 244 -6.29 -20.21 17.92
C GLY A 244 -7.60 -20.78 18.51
N ARG A 245 -8.28 -20.06 19.43
CA ARG A 245 -9.62 -20.42 19.90
C ARG A 245 -10.67 -19.65 19.12
N ALA A 246 -11.60 -20.35 18.48
CA ALA A 246 -12.74 -19.75 17.78
C ALA A 246 -13.87 -19.43 18.77
N PHE A 247 -14.36 -18.19 18.72
CA PHE A 247 -15.51 -17.74 19.53
C PHE A 247 -16.76 -17.54 18.67
N PHE A 248 -16.58 -17.00 17.46
CA PHE A 248 -17.60 -16.92 16.42
C PHE A 248 -16.96 -17.13 15.05
N SER A 249 -17.78 -17.24 14.00
CA SER A 249 -17.32 -17.42 12.63
C SER A 249 -17.67 -16.19 11.78
N CYS A 250 -16.69 -15.67 11.05
CA CYS A 250 -16.88 -14.63 10.03
C CYS A 250 -15.78 -14.73 8.97
N ALA A 251 -15.90 -13.94 7.89
CA ALA A 251 -14.87 -13.87 6.87
C ALA A 251 -13.56 -13.28 7.43
N PRO A 252 -12.38 -13.68 6.91
CA PRO A 252 -11.11 -13.12 7.35
C PRO A 252 -11.09 -11.59 7.23
N GLY A 253 -10.78 -10.91 8.35
CA GLY A 253 -10.78 -9.45 8.38
C GLY A 253 -12.14 -8.81 8.65
N HIS A 254 -13.19 -9.58 8.95
CA HIS A 254 -14.50 -9.04 9.36
C HIS A 254 -14.74 -9.12 10.87
N GLY A 255 -13.97 -9.92 11.61
CA GLY A 255 -14.16 -10.09 13.05
C GLY A 255 -13.47 -9.01 13.87
N VAL A 256 -14.16 -8.48 14.87
CA VAL A 256 -13.57 -7.59 15.88
C VAL A 256 -14.08 -7.91 17.28
N PHE A 257 -13.17 -7.87 18.26
CA PHE A 257 -13.53 -7.87 19.69
C PHE A 257 -13.39 -6.46 20.24
N VAL A 258 -14.48 -5.94 20.80
CA VAL A 258 -14.52 -4.63 21.44
C VAL A 258 -15.14 -4.73 22.82
N ARG A 259 -14.98 -3.67 23.61
CA ARG A 259 -15.65 -3.57 24.89
C ARG A 259 -17.12 -3.20 24.68
N PRO A 260 -18.03 -3.64 25.57
CA PRO A 260 -19.45 -3.30 25.49
C PRO A 260 -19.72 -1.80 25.35
N ASP A 261 -18.92 -0.93 26.00
CA ASP A 261 -19.06 0.53 25.92
C ASP A 261 -18.79 1.14 24.54
N ARG A 262 -18.27 0.34 23.60
CA ARG A 262 -17.99 0.76 22.21
C ARG A 262 -18.93 0.15 21.19
N VAL A 263 -19.97 -0.53 21.66
CA VAL A 263 -20.99 -1.13 20.81
C VAL A 263 -22.29 -0.40 21.09
N THR A 264 -22.84 0.21 20.05
CA THR A 264 -24.18 0.80 20.13
C THR A 264 -25.12 -0.07 19.33
N PRO A 265 -25.97 -0.89 19.98
CA PRO A 265 -27.02 -1.64 19.31
C PRO A 265 -28.06 -0.68 18.72
N GLY A 266 -28.59 -1.02 17.55
CA GLY A 266 -29.61 -0.22 16.89
C GLY A 266 -30.01 -0.78 15.54
N ASP A 267 -30.93 -0.10 14.87
CA ASP A 267 -31.34 -0.48 13.52
C ASP A 267 -30.33 0.05 12.50
N TYR A 268 -29.26 -0.73 12.29
CA TYR A 268 -28.19 -0.44 11.35
C TYR A 268 -28.18 -1.49 10.24
N PRO A 269 -29.07 -1.39 9.23
CA PRO A 269 -29.02 -2.29 8.09
C PRO A 269 -27.66 -2.19 7.37
N PRO A 270 -27.22 -3.27 6.70
CA PRO A 270 -26.04 -3.23 5.84
C PRO A 270 -26.21 -2.09 4.83
N VAL A 271 -25.18 -1.25 4.70
CA VAL A 271 -25.16 -0.24 3.66
C VAL A 271 -24.87 -0.95 2.35
N ASP A 272 -25.76 -0.82 1.38
CA ASP A 272 -25.47 -1.24 0.02
C ASP A 272 -24.72 -0.10 -0.67
N ASP A 273 -23.40 -0.28 -0.83
CA ASP A 273 -22.50 0.67 -1.50
C ASP A 273 -22.92 1.00 -2.95
N PHE A 274 -23.84 0.22 -3.54
CA PHE A 274 -24.37 0.45 -4.89
C PHE A 274 -25.74 1.11 -4.94
N SER A 275 -26.38 1.36 -3.79
CA SER A 275 -27.73 1.95 -3.75
C SER A 275 -27.79 3.40 -4.26
N ASP A 276 -26.68 4.15 -4.20
CA ASP A 276 -26.56 5.53 -4.70
C ASP A 276 -26.15 5.63 -6.19
N LEU A 277 -25.82 4.51 -6.84
CA LEU A 277 -25.37 4.50 -8.25
C LEU A 277 -26.50 4.25 -9.27
N GLY A 278 -27.77 4.28 -8.83
CA GLY A 278 -28.91 3.79 -9.59
C GLY A 278 -30.05 4.78 -9.88
N SER A 279 -29.82 6.10 -9.93
CA SER A 279 -30.89 7.04 -10.29
C SER A 279 -30.49 8.28 -11.11
N ASP A 280 -29.55 8.13 -12.05
CA ASP A 280 -29.26 9.18 -13.03
C ASP A 280 -29.53 8.73 -14.48
N ASP A 281 -30.61 7.97 -14.67
CA ASP A 281 -31.33 7.90 -15.95
C ASP A 281 -32.43 8.98 -15.96
N GLU A 282 -32.05 10.24 -16.19
CA GLU A 282 -32.95 11.21 -16.82
C GLU A 282 -32.18 12.32 -17.59
N ILE A 283 -32.36 12.27 -18.92
CA ILE A 283 -32.15 13.27 -19.99
C ILE A 283 -30.81 13.23 -20.74
#